data_AF-A0A9P6AWM9-F1
#
_entry.id   AF-A0A9P6AWM9-F1
#
_cell.length_a   1.000
_cell.length_b   1.000
_cell.length_c   1.000
_cell.angle_alpha   90.00
_cell.angle_beta   90.00
_cell.angle_gamma   90.00
#
_symmetry.space_group_name_H-M   'P 1'
#
loop_
_entity.id
_entity.type
_entity.pdbx_description
1 polymer ?
#
loop_
_entity_poly.entity_id
_entity_poly.type
_entity_poly.pdbx_seq_one_letter_code
_entity_poly.pdbx_strand_id
1 'polypeptide(L)'
;MVKDASLDSQSTVVWNTLMKCAIIARRFTLSFELFIDMKRRGFKANIRTYFTLLSGWAKAEHREITPRQLERAKTVFGEYIDYMAAVKAKDPASPELGNKPVNEYLSILNRARLYQTMFDVFYGMEKSGPLAPDQFTFTVMINAIGSRKALHAGGETPPEGGESDVHAQNASDVRFLWKQLVKASQRCGFPIDSHVITGTIFALAKGTSIDRTLAISIIHDYLGLSQPGESTINATVPLSKQLLTSILTLCNSTQQPRLTLHYAQRIMDSPQREVLQRTHLNEVLRAYSFLSTPDNPTEAAKLWKRLEWMVRQEVMEGSSRAVLRPDLESYNLALLACWRSAAWSTACRVFEMMSGYSMLDFEKPARKAGTRSASTSRSRSRIILPDAESMSTLARTALTQRAPDTIRQCLRIIAHLGPDHFFIPLDGLYAEKVLIIMTSPKSPLCLARR
;
A
#
# COMPACT_ATOMS: atom_id res chain seq x y z
N MET A 1 -25.97 31.36 18.17
CA MET A 1 -26.19 31.28 16.70
C MET A 1 -27.18 30.20 16.26
N VAL A 2 -27.18 28.96 16.78
CA VAL A 2 -28.30 28.00 16.53
C VAL A 2 -29.19 27.86 17.76
N LYS A 3 -28.63 28.11 18.95
CA LYS A 3 -29.39 28.15 20.22
C LYS A 3 -30.48 29.24 20.22
N ASP A 4 -30.29 30.29 19.45
CA ASP A 4 -31.15 31.47 19.45
C ASP A 4 -32.09 31.50 18.23
N ALA A 5 -31.95 30.52 17.32
CA ALA A 5 -32.80 30.39 16.16
C ALA A 5 -34.17 29.79 16.55
N SER A 6 -35.24 30.20 15.85
CA SER A 6 -36.59 29.65 16.06
C SER A 6 -36.61 28.15 15.78
N LEU A 7 -37.44 27.40 16.51
CA LEU A 7 -37.59 25.95 16.31
C LEU A 7 -38.05 25.62 14.88
N ASP A 8 -38.89 26.47 14.30
CA ASP A 8 -39.42 26.31 12.93
C ASP A 8 -38.35 26.40 11.84
N SER A 9 -37.22 27.06 12.11
CA SER A 9 -36.10 27.17 11.17
C SER A 9 -35.09 26.02 11.25
N GLN A 10 -35.29 25.08 12.19
CA GLN A 10 -34.36 23.99 12.47
C GLN A 10 -34.91 22.65 11.97
N SER A 11 -34.01 21.79 11.49
CA SER A 11 -34.32 20.42 11.11
C SER A 11 -33.16 19.50 11.43
N THR A 12 -33.40 18.18 11.48
CA THR A 12 -32.33 17.18 11.65
C THR A 12 -31.21 17.34 10.61
N VAL A 13 -31.55 17.79 9.39
CA VAL A 13 -30.56 18.06 8.32
C VAL A 13 -29.64 19.23 8.68
N VAL A 14 -30.19 20.31 9.25
CA VAL A 14 -29.40 21.47 9.70
C VAL A 14 -28.43 21.06 10.80
N TRP A 15 -28.91 20.32 11.81
CA TRP A 15 -28.05 19.78 12.88
C TRP A 15 -26.93 18.89 12.34
N ASN A 16 -27.25 17.95 11.45
CA ASN A 16 -26.27 17.08 10.79
C ASN A 16 -25.21 17.88 10.01
N THR A 17 -25.62 18.98 9.37
CA THR A 17 -24.70 19.87 8.65
C THR A 17 -23.77 20.60 9.60
N LEU A 18 -24.28 21.15 10.70
CA LEU A 18 -23.48 21.83 11.72
C LEU A 18 -22.47 20.88 12.38
N MET A 19 -22.89 19.66 12.74
CA MET A 19 -22.00 18.63 13.26
C MET A 19 -20.90 18.29 12.25
N LYS A 20 -21.24 18.12 10.97
CA LYS A 20 -20.27 17.88 9.90
C LYS A 20 -19.26 19.03 9.77
N CYS A 21 -19.73 20.29 9.80
CA CYS A 21 -18.85 21.46 9.76
C CYS A 21 -17.91 21.52 10.97
N ALA A 22 -18.41 21.21 12.18
CA ALA A 22 -17.59 21.13 13.38
C ALA A 22 -16.51 20.04 13.26
N ILE A 23 -16.84 18.87 12.70
CA ILE A 23 -15.90 17.77 12.45
C ILE A 23 -14.83 18.18 11.44
N ILE A 24 -15.21 18.81 10.31
CA ILE A 24 -14.25 19.32 9.31
C ILE A 24 -13.30 20.35 9.94
N ALA A 25 -13.82 21.21 10.81
CA ALA A 25 -13.04 22.15 11.59
C ALA A 25 -12.26 21.52 12.77
N ARG A 26 -12.26 20.18 12.89
CA ARG A 26 -11.62 19.39 13.96
C ARG A 26 -12.11 19.70 15.38
N ARG A 27 -13.29 20.30 15.51
CA ARG A 27 -13.93 20.62 16.79
C ARG A 27 -14.82 19.47 17.26
N PHE A 28 -14.20 18.32 17.56
CA PHE A 28 -14.89 17.08 17.95
C PHE A 28 -15.72 17.19 19.24
N THR A 29 -15.31 18.06 20.17
CA THR A 29 -16.10 18.32 21.38
C THR A 29 -17.37 19.08 21.04
N LEU A 30 -17.25 20.13 20.23
CA LEU A 30 -18.39 20.92 19.77
C LEU A 30 -19.37 20.06 18.96
N SER A 31 -18.90 19.15 18.10
CA SER A 31 -19.81 18.27 17.35
C SER A 31 -20.64 17.38 18.27
N PHE A 32 -20.07 16.88 19.36
CA PHE A 32 -20.80 16.10 20.35
C PHE A 32 -21.76 16.95 21.19
N GLU A 33 -21.37 18.18 21.55
CA GLU A 33 -22.27 19.13 22.21
C GLU A 33 -23.47 19.49 21.34
N LEU A 34 -23.26 19.71 20.05
CA LEU A 34 -24.33 19.93 19.07
C LEU A 34 -25.29 18.74 18.97
N PHE A 35 -24.78 17.51 19.10
CA PHE A 35 -25.61 16.31 19.16
C PHE A 35 -26.47 16.27 20.42
N ILE A 36 -25.91 16.61 21.58
CA ILE A 36 -26.69 16.71 22.83
C ILE A 36 -27.75 17.80 22.72
N ASP A 37 -27.38 18.98 22.20
CA ASP A 37 -28.29 20.12 22.06
C ASP A 37 -29.42 19.85 21.06
N MET A 38 -29.15 19.11 19.98
CA MET A 38 -30.17 18.62 19.04
C MET A 38 -31.24 17.80 19.78
N LYS A 39 -30.82 16.83 20.61
CA LYS A 39 -31.74 15.99 21.39
C LYS A 39 -32.52 16.80 22.43
N ARG A 40 -31.86 17.72 23.15
CA ARG A 40 -32.50 18.61 24.14
C ARG A 40 -33.59 19.48 23.53
N ARG A 41 -33.49 19.79 22.24
CA ARG A 41 -34.48 20.58 21.49
C ARG A 41 -35.57 19.74 20.84
N GLY A 42 -35.63 18.44 21.11
CA GLY A 42 -36.68 17.55 20.62
C GLY A 42 -36.45 17.01 19.19
N PHE A 43 -35.32 17.30 18.56
CA PHE A 43 -34.99 16.74 17.24
C PHE A 43 -34.49 15.31 17.38
N LYS A 44 -35.09 14.38 16.63
CA LYS A 44 -34.71 12.96 16.63
C LYS A 44 -33.50 12.73 15.75
N ALA A 45 -32.49 12.07 16.31
CA ALA A 45 -31.35 11.56 15.56
C ALA A 45 -31.79 10.47 14.58
N ASN A 46 -31.11 10.39 13.45
CA ASN A 46 -31.34 9.37 12.42
C ASN A 46 -30.01 8.71 11.99
N ILE A 47 -30.04 7.73 11.08
CA ILE A 47 -28.82 7.01 10.65
C ILE A 47 -27.72 7.98 10.19
N ARG A 48 -28.10 9.09 9.54
CA ARG A 48 -27.16 10.10 9.08
C ARG A 48 -26.50 10.85 10.23
N THR A 49 -27.21 11.11 11.32
CA THR A 49 -26.65 11.73 12.54
C THR A 49 -25.55 10.85 13.13
N TYR A 50 -25.85 9.58 13.39
CA TYR A 50 -24.89 8.62 13.97
C TYR A 50 -23.68 8.40 13.05
N PHE A 51 -23.91 8.21 11.75
CA PHE A 51 -22.82 8.09 10.76
C PHE A 51 -21.95 9.35 10.73
N THR A 52 -22.53 10.56 10.80
CA THR A 52 -21.77 11.81 10.77
C THR A 52 -20.79 11.91 11.93
N LEU A 53 -21.25 11.64 13.16
CA LEU A 53 -20.41 11.69 14.36
C LEU A 53 -19.30 10.63 14.33
N LEU A 54 -19.66 9.37 14.10
CA LEU A 54 -18.72 8.25 14.11
C LEU A 54 -17.69 8.37 12.97
N SER A 55 -18.11 8.72 11.75
CA SER A 55 -17.17 8.91 10.64
C SER A 55 -16.19 10.05 10.88
N GLY A 56 -16.60 11.09 11.61
CA GLY A 56 -15.71 12.18 12.01
C GLY A 56 -14.56 11.71 12.89
N TRP A 57 -14.86 10.90 13.91
CA TRP A 57 -13.83 10.34 14.78
C TRP A 57 -13.00 9.25 14.09
N ALA A 58 -13.62 8.42 13.26
CA ALA A 58 -12.94 7.38 12.48
C ALA A 58 -11.89 7.96 11.51
N LYS A 59 -12.10 9.19 11.01
CA LYS A 59 -11.22 9.88 10.03
C LYS A 59 -10.33 10.96 10.62
N ALA A 60 -10.32 11.15 11.94
CA ALA A 60 -9.47 12.17 12.57
C ALA A 60 -7.98 11.95 12.26
N GLU A 61 -7.24 12.97 11.83
CA GLU A 61 -5.83 12.82 11.40
C GLU A 61 -4.86 12.49 12.55
N HIS A 62 -5.21 12.78 13.80
CA HIS A 62 -4.36 12.42 14.95
C HIS A 62 -4.31 10.90 15.08
N ARG A 63 -3.10 10.32 15.05
CA ARG A 63 -2.88 8.85 15.00
C ARG A 63 -3.61 8.07 16.09
N GLU A 64 -3.96 8.69 17.21
CA GLU A 64 -4.60 8.03 18.35
C GLU A 64 -5.89 8.74 18.75
N ILE A 65 -6.94 7.95 19.00
CA ILE A 65 -8.21 8.42 19.51
C ILE A 65 -8.05 8.65 21.01
N THR A 66 -8.37 9.85 21.48
CA THR A 66 -8.28 10.14 22.92
C THR A 66 -9.30 9.31 23.71
N PRO A 67 -9.03 8.96 24.98
CA PRO A 67 -9.98 8.20 25.82
C PRO A 67 -11.37 8.87 25.88
N ARG A 68 -11.42 10.20 25.96
CA ARG A 68 -12.69 10.95 25.96
C ARG A 68 -13.44 10.83 24.63
N GLN A 69 -12.74 10.83 23.49
CA GLN A 69 -13.37 10.60 22.18
C GLN A 69 -13.87 9.17 22.05
N LEU A 70 -13.12 8.19 22.58
CA LEU A 70 -13.54 6.79 22.59
C LEU A 70 -14.80 6.58 23.43
N GLU A 71 -14.85 7.15 24.64
CA GLU A 71 -16.05 7.07 25.49
C GLU A 71 -17.27 7.71 24.80
N ARG A 72 -17.10 8.89 24.18
CA ARG A 72 -18.17 9.51 23.38
C ARG A 72 -18.61 8.64 22.20
N ALA A 73 -17.66 8.01 21.51
CA ALA A 73 -17.97 7.09 20.41
C ALA A 73 -18.76 5.87 20.89
N LYS A 74 -18.39 5.29 22.04
CA LYS A 74 -19.14 4.21 22.69
C LYS A 74 -20.57 4.65 23.02
N THR A 75 -20.75 5.83 23.61
CA THR A 75 -22.08 6.38 23.91
C THR A 75 -22.93 6.54 22.64
N VAL A 76 -22.38 7.19 21.60
CA VAL A 76 -23.08 7.40 20.33
C VAL A 76 -23.42 6.06 19.66
N PHE A 77 -22.53 5.08 19.74
CA PHE A 77 -22.78 3.74 19.18
C PHE A 77 -23.85 2.98 19.96
N GLY A 78 -23.84 3.02 21.30
CA GLY A 78 -24.91 2.44 22.11
C GLY A 78 -26.28 3.03 21.77
N GLU A 79 -26.38 4.37 21.70
CA GLU A 79 -27.60 5.06 21.26
C GLU A 79 -28.03 4.67 19.84
N TYR A 80 -27.07 4.34 18.96
CA TYR A 80 -27.37 3.86 17.61
C TYR A 80 -27.95 2.44 17.61
N ILE A 81 -27.44 1.54 18.46
CA ILE A 81 -28.00 0.19 18.62
C ILE A 81 -29.46 0.27 19.09
N ASP A 82 -29.74 1.10 20.09
CA ASP A 82 -31.10 1.32 20.60
C ASP A 82 -32.01 1.91 19.52
N TYR A 83 -31.50 2.87 18.74
CA TYR A 83 -32.21 3.45 17.61
C TYR A 83 -32.57 2.39 16.55
N MET A 84 -31.62 1.55 16.14
CA MET A 84 -31.87 0.48 15.17
C MET A 84 -32.93 -0.51 15.68
N ALA A 85 -32.87 -0.90 16.96
CA ALA A 85 -33.85 -1.79 17.56
C ALA A 85 -35.27 -1.18 17.50
N ALA A 86 -35.38 0.11 17.85
CA ALA A 86 -36.66 0.83 17.81
C ALA A 86 -37.21 1.03 16.38
N VAL A 87 -36.34 1.29 15.39
CA VAL A 87 -36.72 1.40 13.98
C VAL A 87 -37.17 0.05 13.45
N LYS A 88 -36.39 -1.01 13.68
CA LYS A 88 -36.69 -2.36 13.22
C LYS A 88 -38.01 -2.89 13.80
N ALA A 89 -38.31 -2.58 15.06
CA ALA A 89 -39.58 -2.95 15.70
C ALA A 89 -40.80 -2.32 15.02
N LYS A 90 -40.65 -1.16 14.37
CA LYS A 90 -41.71 -0.46 13.66
C LYS A 90 -41.78 -0.82 12.19
N ASP A 91 -40.61 -0.86 11.55
CA ASP A 91 -40.47 -1.14 10.12
C ASP A 91 -39.15 -1.91 9.88
N PRO A 92 -39.22 -3.24 9.75
CA PRO A 92 -38.06 -4.08 9.46
C PRO A 92 -37.41 -3.81 8.09
N ALA A 93 -38.11 -3.13 7.17
CA ALA A 93 -37.62 -2.79 5.84
C ALA A 93 -37.17 -1.32 5.73
N SER A 94 -37.10 -0.61 6.87
CA SER A 94 -36.82 0.82 6.89
C SER A 94 -35.45 1.14 6.27
N PRO A 95 -35.35 2.18 5.42
CA PRO A 95 -34.06 2.65 4.88
C PRO A 95 -33.13 3.24 5.94
N GLU A 96 -33.63 3.46 7.17
CA GLU A 96 -32.84 3.90 8.32
C GLU A 96 -32.06 2.74 8.99
N LEU A 97 -32.29 1.49 8.58
CA LEU A 97 -31.49 0.33 8.99
C LEU A 97 -30.27 0.17 8.09
N GLY A 98 -29.07 0.09 8.66
CA GLY A 98 -27.87 -0.21 7.88
C GLY A 98 -26.57 -0.28 8.68
N ASN A 99 -25.50 -0.73 8.02
CA ASN A 99 -24.22 -0.97 8.69
C ASN A 99 -23.27 0.22 8.69
N LYS A 100 -23.60 1.34 8.02
CA LYS A 100 -22.65 2.46 7.86
C LYS A 100 -22.13 2.99 9.20
N PRO A 101 -22.95 3.27 10.23
CA PRO A 101 -22.44 3.68 11.53
C PRO A 101 -21.63 2.59 12.24
N VAL A 102 -22.02 1.31 12.08
CA VAL A 102 -21.28 0.15 12.63
C VAL A 102 -19.86 0.09 12.06
N ASN A 103 -19.71 0.22 10.74
CA ASN A 103 -18.42 0.16 10.06
C ASN A 103 -17.47 1.31 10.49
N GLU A 104 -18.01 2.49 10.73
CA GLU A 104 -17.25 3.63 11.27
C GLU A 104 -16.84 3.39 12.73
N TYR A 105 -17.70 2.78 13.55
CA TYR A 105 -17.36 2.40 14.92
C TYR A 105 -16.30 1.29 14.97
N LEU A 106 -16.39 0.26 14.12
CA LEU A 106 -15.35 -0.75 13.97
C LEU A 106 -14.00 -0.11 13.59
N SER A 107 -14.02 0.91 12.73
CA SER A 107 -12.82 1.68 12.37
C SER A 107 -12.25 2.48 13.55
N ILE A 108 -13.10 3.03 14.42
CA ILE A 108 -12.70 3.66 15.68
C ILE A 108 -12.03 2.63 16.61
N LEU A 109 -12.63 1.45 16.78
CA LEU A 109 -12.08 0.37 17.62
C LEU A 109 -10.73 -0.12 17.10
N ASN A 110 -10.58 -0.29 15.78
CA ASN A 110 -9.30 -0.64 15.15
C ASN A 110 -8.20 0.39 15.51
N ARG A 111 -8.51 1.69 15.38
CA ARG A 111 -7.57 2.76 15.74
C ARG A 111 -7.23 2.79 17.23
N ALA A 112 -8.18 2.46 18.08
CA ALA A 112 -7.98 2.28 19.52
C ALA A 112 -7.33 0.93 19.87
N ARG A 113 -7.03 0.07 18.88
CA ARG A 113 -6.48 -1.29 19.04
C ARG A 113 -7.33 -2.21 19.92
N LEU A 114 -8.65 -2.00 19.92
CA LEU A 114 -9.63 -2.78 20.69
C LEU A 114 -10.20 -3.93 19.85
N TYR A 115 -9.34 -4.86 19.45
CA TYR A 115 -9.71 -5.95 18.53
C TYR A 115 -10.73 -6.92 19.11
N GLN A 116 -10.70 -7.20 20.42
CA GLN A 116 -11.69 -8.06 21.07
C GLN A 116 -13.09 -7.45 20.94
N THR A 117 -13.25 -6.20 21.36
CA THR A 117 -14.52 -5.46 21.22
C THR A 117 -14.97 -5.37 19.77
N MET A 118 -14.03 -5.27 18.83
CA MET A 118 -14.35 -5.27 17.40
C MET A 118 -14.96 -6.59 16.94
N PHE A 119 -14.44 -7.74 17.41
CA PHE A 119 -15.05 -9.05 17.20
C PHE A 119 -16.39 -9.21 17.93
N ASP A 120 -16.52 -8.70 19.15
CA ASP A 120 -17.77 -8.74 19.91
C ASP A 120 -18.89 -8.01 19.15
N VAL A 121 -18.60 -6.82 18.61
CA VAL A 121 -19.53 -6.07 17.75
C VAL A 121 -19.86 -6.85 16.49
N PHE A 122 -18.85 -7.38 15.79
CA PHE A 122 -19.03 -8.12 14.54
C PHE A 122 -19.89 -9.38 14.73
N TYR A 123 -19.64 -10.17 15.78
CA TYR A 123 -20.42 -11.37 16.08
C TYR A 123 -21.80 -11.08 16.68
N GLY A 124 -21.99 -9.88 17.26
CA GLY A 124 -23.30 -9.38 17.68
C GLY A 124 -24.20 -8.92 16.53
N MET A 125 -23.66 -8.77 15.31
CA MET A 125 -24.46 -8.42 14.13
C MET A 125 -25.39 -9.55 13.71
N GLU A 126 -26.47 -9.19 13.01
CA GLU A 126 -27.44 -10.17 12.53
C GLU A 126 -26.84 -11.08 11.45
N LYS A 127 -27.40 -12.28 11.30
CA LYS A 127 -26.92 -13.20 10.24
C LYS A 127 -27.47 -12.81 8.87
N SER A 128 -28.66 -12.25 8.79
CA SER A 128 -29.32 -11.87 7.52
C SER A 128 -30.11 -10.57 7.69
N GLY A 129 -30.44 -9.93 6.57
CA GLY A 129 -31.16 -8.66 6.56
C GLY A 129 -30.24 -7.43 6.51
N PRO A 130 -30.81 -6.21 6.65
CA PRO A 130 -30.08 -4.95 6.45
C PRO A 130 -29.00 -4.66 7.50
N LEU A 131 -29.03 -5.38 8.63
CA LEU A 131 -28.06 -5.26 9.73
C LEU A 131 -27.03 -6.42 9.75
N ALA A 132 -27.06 -7.29 8.74
CA ALA A 132 -26.06 -8.35 8.61
C ALA A 132 -24.77 -7.80 8.01
N PRO A 133 -23.59 -8.36 8.37
CA PRO A 133 -22.31 -7.91 7.81
C PRO A 133 -22.31 -7.90 6.28
N ASP A 134 -21.88 -6.78 5.70
CA ASP A 134 -21.74 -6.59 4.25
C ASP A 134 -20.27 -6.54 3.82
N GLN A 135 -20.01 -6.35 2.51
CA GLN A 135 -18.66 -6.22 1.97
C GLN A 135 -17.80 -5.16 2.68
N PHE A 136 -18.41 -4.06 3.15
CA PHE A 136 -17.70 -2.98 3.83
C PHE A 136 -17.37 -3.38 5.27
N THR A 137 -18.29 -4.06 5.97
CA THR A 137 -18.03 -4.61 7.30
C THR A 137 -16.85 -5.57 7.27
N PHE A 138 -16.85 -6.53 6.33
CA PHE A 138 -15.73 -7.46 6.17
C PHE A 138 -14.43 -6.76 5.77
N THR A 139 -14.48 -5.75 4.89
CA THR A 139 -13.31 -4.95 4.52
C THR A 139 -12.69 -4.27 5.75
N VAL A 140 -13.50 -3.67 6.62
CA VAL A 140 -13.01 -3.03 7.86
C VAL A 140 -12.37 -4.08 8.78
N MET A 141 -13.03 -5.20 9.01
CA MET A 141 -12.51 -6.28 9.85
C MET A 141 -11.18 -6.84 9.31
N ILE A 142 -11.14 -7.20 8.03
CA ILE A 142 -9.95 -7.81 7.40
C ILE A 142 -8.78 -6.82 7.39
N ASN A 143 -9.00 -5.54 7.07
CA ASN A 143 -7.94 -4.54 7.10
C ASN A 143 -7.42 -4.26 8.52
N ALA A 144 -8.32 -4.22 9.51
CA ALA A 144 -7.96 -4.04 10.91
C ALA A 144 -7.09 -5.20 11.41
N ILE A 145 -7.51 -6.44 11.18
CA ILE A 145 -6.76 -7.63 11.60
C ILE A 145 -5.47 -7.78 10.79
N GLY A 146 -5.50 -7.57 9.47
CA GLY A 146 -4.31 -7.68 8.62
C GLY A 146 -3.20 -6.68 8.97
N SER A 147 -3.55 -5.52 9.54
CA SER A 147 -2.62 -4.48 9.98
C SER A 147 -2.28 -4.52 11.47
N ARG A 148 -2.87 -5.45 12.24
CA ARG A 148 -2.62 -5.64 13.67
C ARG A 148 -1.14 -5.93 13.92
N LYS A 149 -0.51 -5.14 14.79
CA LYS A 149 0.92 -5.25 15.13
C LYS A 149 1.21 -6.00 16.44
N ALA A 150 0.22 -6.16 17.30
CA ALA A 150 0.33 -6.86 18.58
C ALA A 150 -1.00 -7.56 18.90
N LEU A 151 -0.93 -8.68 19.62
CA LEU A 151 -2.11 -9.48 20.01
C LEU A 151 -2.82 -8.92 21.24
N HIS A 152 -2.11 -8.20 22.12
CA HIS A 152 -2.68 -7.64 23.35
C HIS A 152 -3.16 -6.19 23.16
N ALA A 153 -4.26 -5.84 23.85
CA ALA A 153 -4.82 -4.50 23.86
C ALA A 153 -3.84 -3.49 24.50
N GLY A 154 -3.64 -2.33 23.88
CA GLY A 154 -2.81 -1.26 24.43
C GLY A 154 -1.29 -1.52 24.46
N GLY A 155 -0.80 -2.67 23.99
CA GLY A 155 0.64 -2.96 23.95
C GLY A 155 1.36 -2.18 22.86
N GLU A 156 2.36 -1.38 23.23
CA GLU A 156 3.35 -0.80 22.31
C GLU A 156 4.47 -1.79 21.98
N THR A 157 4.62 -2.85 22.77
CA THR A 157 5.68 -3.86 22.62
C THR A 157 5.13 -5.18 22.08
N PRO A 158 5.74 -5.75 21.02
CA PRO A 158 5.48 -7.13 20.62
C PRO A 158 5.86 -8.08 21.77
N PRO A 159 5.09 -9.14 22.05
CA PRO A 159 5.50 -10.16 23.02
C PRO A 159 6.87 -10.76 22.62
N GLU A 160 7.67 -11.17 23.61
CA GLU A 160 8.92 -11.90 23.38
C GLU A 160 8.63 -13.13 22.50
N GLY A 161 9.11 -13.10 21.24
CA GLY A 161 8.64 -13.99 20.15
C GLY A 161 8.24 -13.26 18.85
N GLY A 162 8.08 -11.93 18.93
CA GLY A 162 8.45 -10.91 17.93
C GLY A 162 7.87 -11.01 16.51
N GLU A 163 6.75 -10.32 16.27
CA GLU A 163 6.10 -10.03 14.96
C GLU A 163 5.62 -11.23 14.10
N SER A 164 6.39 -12.32 14.01
CA SER A 164 6.06 -13.49 13.19
C SER A 164 4.79 -14.20 13.67
N ASP A 165 4.59 -14.29 14.99
CA ASP A 165 3.40 -14.90 15.58
C ASP A 165 2.14 -14.06 15.31
N VAL A 166 2.25 -12.73 15.42
CA VAL A 166 1.13 -11.81 15.13
C VAL A 166 0.68 -11.94 13.68
N HIS A 167 1.62 -11.99 12.73
CA HIS A 167 1.29 -12.13 11.31
C HIS A 167 0.66 -13.49 10.97
N ALA A 168 1.16 -14.58 11.57
CA ALA A 168 0.56 -15.90 11.41
C ALA A 168 -0.87 -15.94 11.98
N GLN A 169 -1.10 -15.37 13.17
CA GLN A 169 -2.42 -15.29 13.76
C GLN A 169 -3.36 -14.39 12.95
N ASN A 170 -2.89 -13.23 12.48
CA ASN A 170 -3.67 -12.35 11.61
C ASN A 170 -4.11 -13.05 10.33
N ALA A 171 -3.21 -13.82 9.71
CA ALA A 171 -3.53 -14.59 8.51
C ALA A 171 -4.58 -15.68 8.81
N SER A 172 -4.46 -16.38 9.95
CA SER A 172 -5.44 -17.37 10.39
C SER A 172 -6.83 -16.75 10.62
N ASP A 173 -6.89 -15.62 11.32
CA ASP A 173 -8.12 -14.87 11.58
C ASP A 173 -8.75 -14.36 10.27
N VAL A 174 -7.94 -13.80 9.36
CA VAL A 174 -8.40 -13.32 8.06
C VAL A 174 -8.87 -14.47 7.17
N ARG A 175 -8.21 -15.62 7.19
CA ARG A 175 -8.66 -16.83 6.49
C ARG A 175 -10.02 -17.29 7.01
N PHE A 176 -10.28 -17.20 8.32
CA PHE A 176 -11.59 -17.49 8.87
C PHE A 176 -12.64 -16.45 8.47
N LEU A 177 -12.31 -15.16 8.53
CA LEU A 177 -13.16 -14.07 8.05
C LEU A 177 -13.48 -14.20 6.56
N TRP A 178 -12.54 -14.63 5.73
CA TRP A 178 -12.74 -14.89 4.31
C TRP A 178 -13.79 -15.99 4.07
N LYS A 179 -13.71 -17.10 4.80
CA LYS A 179 -14.73 -18.17 4.73
C LYS A 179 -16.12 -17.66 5.15
N GLN A 180 -16.18 -16.80 6.17
CA GLN A 180 -17.44 -16.17 6.58
C GLN A 180 -17.96 -15.19 5.53
N LEU A 181 -17.08 -14.38 4.93
CA LEU A 181 -17.40 -13.44 3.85
C LEU A 181 -18.04 -14.16 2.68
N VAL A 182 -17.42 -15.24 2.17
CA VAL A 182 -17.96 -15.99 1.03
C VAL A 182 -19.36 -16.52 1.32
N LYS A 183 -19.57 -17.12 2.50
CA LYS A 183 -20.89 -17.60 2.94
C LYS A 183 -21.91 -16.46 3.09
N ALA A 184 -21.49 -15.34 3.66
CA ALA A 184 -22.35 -14.18 3.86
C ALA A 184 -22.72 -13.51 2.53
N SER A 185 -21.78 -13.41 1.59
CA SER A 185 -22.01 -12.91 0.24
C SER A 185 -23.03 -13.78 -0.51
N GLN A 186 -22.88 -15.11 -0.46
CA GLN A 186 -23.86 -16.03 -1.05
C GLN A 186 -25.25 -15.91 -0.42
N ARG A 187 -25.31 -15.72 0.91
CA ARG A 187 -26.58 -15.61 1.65
C ARG A 187 -27.28 -14.27 1.45
N CYS A 188 -26.53 -13.17 1.45
CA CYS A 188 -27.06 -11.80 1.48
C CYS A 188 -26.98 -11.10 0.11
N GLY A 189 -26.32 -11.69 -0.88
CA GLY A 189 -26.27 -11.19 -2.26
C GLY A 189 -25.39 -9.96 -2.50
N PHE A 190 -24.49 -9.61 -1.58
CA PHE A 190 -23.52 -8.51 -1.81
C PHE A 190 -22.27 -9.02 -2.55
N PRO A 191 -21.64 -8.20 -3.40
CA PRO A 191 -20.48 -8.64 -4.17
C PRO A 191 -19.20 -8.71 -3.32
N ILE A 192 -18.26 -9.55 -3.75
CA ILE A 192 -16.89 -9.55 -3.21
C ILE A 192 -16.08 -8.62 -4.11
N ASP A 193 -15.66 -7.48 -3.58
CA ASP A 193 -15.03 -6.42 -4.36
C ASP A 193 -13.48 -6.45 -4.28
N SER A 194 -12.84 -5.56 -5.05
CA SER A 194 -11.38 -5.46 -5.06
C SER A 194 -10.79 -5.03 -3.72
N HIS A 195 -11.55 -4.31 -2.87
CA HIS A 195 -11.05 -3.78 -1.60
C HIS A 195 -10.91 -4.89 -0.56
N VAL A 196 -11.93 -5.74 -0.41
CA VAL A 196 -11.87 -6.86 0.53
C VAL A 196 -10.81 -7.88 0.10
N ILE A 197 -10.68 -8.16 -1.20
CA ILE A 197 -9.65 -9.05 -1.74
C ILE A 197 -8.25 -8.48 -1.47
N THR A 198 -8.04 -7.18 -1.68
CA THR A 198 -6.74 -6.53 -1.42
C THR A 198 -6.30 -6.72 0.03
N GLY A 199 -7.18 -6.46 1.00
CA GLY A 199 -6.91 -6.64 2.43
C GLY A 199 -6.66 -8.11 2.78
N THR A 200 -7.39 -9.02 2.13
CA THR A 200 -7.25 -10.47 2.34
C THR A 200 -5.90 -10.96 1.88
N ILE A 201 -5.52 -10.67 0.63
CA ILE A 201 -4.21 -11.04 0.06
C ILE A 201 -3.07 -10.46 0.91
N PHE A 202 -3.18 -9.20 1.32
CA PHE A 202 -2.17 -8.54 2.15
C PHE A 202 -1.91 -9.28 3.48
N ALA A 203 -2.97 -9.72 4.17
CA ALA A 203 -2.83 -10.45 5.41
C ALA A 203 -2.30 -11.87 5.19
N LEU A 204 -2.86 -12.59 4.21
CA LEU A 204 -2.48 -13.97 3.90
C LEU A 204 -1.04 -14.10 3.40
N ALA A 205 -0.52 -13.10 2.68
CA ALA A 205 0.86 -13.07 2.19
C ALA A 205 1.89 -13.22 3.33
N LYS A 206 1.59 -12.67 4.50
CA LYS A 206 2.45 -12.70 5.70
C LYS A 206 2.21 -13.95 6.57
N GLY A 207 1.25 -14.77 6.21
CA GLY A 207 0.89 -15.99 6.93
C GLY A 207 1.76 -17.20 6.57
N THR A 208 1.20 -18.36 6.89
CA THR A 208 1.78 -19.69 6.63
C THR A 208 1.71 -20.07 5.15
N SER A 209 2.31 -21.21 4.78
CA SER A 209 2.20 -21.74 3.41
C SER A 209 0.74 -21.95 2.97
N ILE A 210 -0.12 -22.43 3.87
CA ILE A 210 -1.55 -22.65 3.62
C ILE A 210 -2.26 -21.33 3.29
N ASP A 211 -1.92 -20.25 4.00
CA ASP A 211 -2.48 -18.92 3.76
C ASP A 211 -2.08 -18.37 2.39
N ARG A 212 -0.82 -18.56 2.01
CA ARG A 212 -0.30 -18.13 0.70
C ARG A 212 -0.95 -18.90 -0.44
N THR A 213 -1.15 -20.20 -0.28
CA THR A 213 -1.88 -21.03 -1.26
C THR A 213 -3.32 -20.54 -1.42
N LEU A 214 -4.00 -20.22 -0.31
CA LEU A 214 -5.34 -19.62 -0.37
C LEU A 214 -5.32 -18.24 -1.07
N ALA A 215 -4.32 -17.40 -0.81
CA ALA A 215 -4.20 -16.12 -1.51
C ALA A 215 -4.06 -16.30 -3.02
N ILE A 216 -3.28 -17.29 -3.47
CA ILE A 216 -3.12 -17.64 -4.89
C ILE A 216 -4.45 -18.15 -5.47
N SER A 217 -5.19 -19.01 -4.74
CA SER A 217 -6.48 -19.49 -5.23
C SER A 217 -7.50 -18.35 -5.36
N ILE A 218 -7.52 -17.39 -4.42
CA ILE A 218 -8.38 -16.21 -4.53
C ILE A 218 -8.04 -15.38 -5.78
N ILE A 219 -6.74 -15.24 -6.10
CA ILE A 219 -6.29 -14.53 -7.30
C ILE A 219 -6.78 -15.23 -8.57
N HIS A 220 -6.68 -16.56 -8.62
CA HIS A 220 -7.21 -17.36 -9.73
C HIS A 220 -8.73 -17.21 -9.86
N ASP A 221 -9.47 -17.46 -8.79
CA ASP A 221 -10.93 -17.59 -8.80
C ASP A 221 -11.66 -16.25 -9.06
N TYR A 222 -11.12 -15.13 -8.58
CA TYR A 222 -11.78 -13.83 -8.70
C TYR A 222 -11.19 -12.94 -9.80
N LEU A 223 -9.89 -13.09 -10.11
CA LEU A 223 -9.19 -12.20 -11.05
C LEU A 223 -8.80 -12.89 -12.35
N GLY A 224 -9.01 -14.21 -12.47
CA GLY A 224 -8.68 -14.97 -13.67
C GLY A 224 -7.17 -15.03 -13.97
N LEU A 225 -6.33 -14.70 -12.99
CA LEU A 225 -4.88 -14.76 -13.12
C LEU A 225 -4.40 -16.17 -12.76
N SER A 226 -4.42 -17.06 -13.76
CA SER A 226 -4.04 -18.47 -13.59
C SER A 226 -2.53 -18.69 -13.62
N GLN A 227 -2.07 -19.71 -12.88
CA GLN A 227 -0.68 -20.14 -12.94
C GLN A 227 -0.36 -20.81 -14.29
N PRO A 228 0.93 -20.92 -14.67
CA PRO A 228 1.32 -21.66 -15.87
C PRO A 228 0.81 -23.11 -15.83
N GLY A 229 -0.03 -23.49 -16.79
CA GLY A 229 -0.62 -24.83 -16.88
C GLY A 229 -2.02 -24.97 -16.28
N GLU A 230 -2.53 -23.94 -15.57
CA GLU A 230 -3.91 -23.92 -15.08
C GLU A 230 -4.90 -23.41 -16.14
N SER A 231 -6.17 -23.79 -15.97
CA SER A 231 -7.28 -23.31 -16.79
C SER A 231 -7.48 -21.81 -16.61
N THR A 232 -7.70 -21.08 -17.71
CA THR A 232 -8.04 -19.66 -17.66
C THR A 232 -9.50 -19.47 -17.28
N ILE A 233 -9.77 -18.72 -16.21
CA ILE A 233 -11.12 -18.33 -15.78
C ILE A 233 -11.34 -16.85 -16.11
N ASN A 234 -12.58 -16.48 -16.42
CA ASN A 234 -12.95 -15.09 -16.61
C ASN A 234 -12.92 -14.34 -15.28
N ALA A 235 -12.23 -13.20 -15.25
CA ALA A 235 -12.20 -12.33 -14.07
C ALA A 235 -13.62 -11.87 -13.70
N THR A 236 -14.00 -12.07 -12.44
CA THR A 236 -15.28 -11.60 -11.89
C THR A 236 -15.14 -10.25 -11.21
N VAL A 237 -13.92 -9.89 -10.78
CA VAL A 237 -13.60 -8.64 -10.09
C VAL A 237 -12.62 -7.83 -10.93
N PRO A 238 -12.88 -6.53 -11.19
CA PRO A 238 -11.95 -5.67 -11.92
C PRO A 238 -10.67 -5.45 -11.12
N LEU A 239 -9.54 -5.49 -11.81
CA LEU A 239 -8.23 -5.25 -11.21
C LEU A 239 -8.07 -3.76 -10.86
N SER A 240 -7.82 -3.47 -9.58
CA SER A 240 -7.46 -2.13 -9.12
C SER A 240 -5.95 -2.00 -8.92
N LYS A 241 -5.46 -0.75 -8.85
CA LYS A 241 -4.02 -0.46 -8.64
C LYS A 241 -3.52 -1.06 -7.32
N GLN A 242 -4.28 -0.88 -6.25
CA GLN A 242 -3.93 -1.39 -4.93
C GLN A 242 -3.93 -2.92 -4.91
N LEU A 243 -4.92 -3.55 -5.56
CA LEU A 243 -5.00 -5.00 -5.67
C LEU A 243 -3.79 -5.56 -6.42
N LEU A 244 -3.42 -4.96 -7.55
CA LEU A 244 -2.25 -5.39 -8.32
C LEU A 244 -0.94 -5.27 -7.52
N THR A 245 -0.76 -4.18 -6.76
CA THR A 245 0.37 -4.06 -5.84
C THR A 245 0.41 -5.24 -4.86
N SER A 246 -0.70 -5.54 -4.18
CA SER A 246 -0.77 -6.66 -3.23
C SER A 246 -0.45 -8.02 -3.87
N ILE A 247 -0.87 -8.26 -5.11
CA ILE A 247 -0.61 -9.50 -5.86
C ILE A 247 0.87 -9.66 -6.19
N LEU A 248 1.50 -8.63 -6.75
CA LEU A 248 2.90 -8.71 -7.14
C LEU A 248 3.83 -8.78 -5.91
N THR A 249 3.50 -8.04 -4.84
CA THR A 249 4.22 -8.14 -3.56
C THR A 249 4.04 -9.52 -2.93
N LEU A 250 2.85 -10.14 -3.00
CA LEU A 250 2.64 -11.54 -2.57
C LEU A 250 3.63 -12.46 -3.30
N CYS A 251 3.63 -12.47 -4.63
CA CYS A 251 4.47 -13.38 -5.43
C CYS A 251 5.97 -13.22 -5.13
N ASN A 252 6.44 -11.99 -4.95
CA ASN A 252 7.84 -11.73 -4.59
C ASN A 252 8.15 -12.18 -3.15
N SER A 253 7.25 -11.91 -2.19
CA SER A 253 7.42 -12.30 -0.79
C SER A 253 7.40 -13.82 -0.57
N THR A 254 6.70 -14.56 -1.43
CA THR A 254 6.62 -16.03 -1.39
C THR A 254 7.72 -16.73 -2.19
N GLN A 255 8.75 -16.00 -2.64
CA GLN A 255 9.86 -16.51 -3.45
C GLN A 255 9.40 -17.14 -4.78
N GLN A 256 8.35 -16.58 -5.39
CA GLN A 256 7.83 -16.98 -6.70
C GLN A 256 8.00 -15.84 -7.74
N PRO A 257 9.22 -15.32 -7.98
CA PRO A 257 9.44 -14.21 -8.89
C PRO A 257 9.00 -14.51 -10.34
N ARG A 258 9.04 -15.78 -10.76
CA ARG A 258 8.53 -16.20 -12.09
C ARG A 258 7.02 -15.98 -12.21
N LEU A 259 6.27 -16.16 -11.14
CA LEU A 259 4.83 -15.91 -11.12
C LEU A 259 4.54 -14.41 -11.22
N THR A 260 5.33 -13.57 -10.54
CA THR A 260 5.30 -12.09 -10.69
C THR A 260 5.44 -11.69 -12.16
N LEU A 261 6.43 -12.25 -12.85
CA LEU A 261 6.65 -11.98 -14.28
C LEU A 261 5.49 -12.47 -15.15
N HIS A 262 4.95 -13.66 -14.85
CA HIS A 262 3.81 -14.23 -15.57
C HIS A 262 2.56 -13.36 -15.47
N TYR A 263 2.16 -13.00 -14.25
CA TYR A 263 0.98 -12.15 -14.02
C TYR A 263 1.16 -10.75 -14.62
N ALA A 264 2.33 -10.14 -14.46
CA ALA A 264 2.61 -8.85 -15.06
C ALA A 264 2.48 -8.90 -16.59
N GLN A 265 3.05 -9.93 -17.24
CA GLN A 265 2.97 -10.07 -18.69
C GLN A 265 1.51 -10.26 -19.16
N ARG A 266 0.74 -11.12 -18.48
CA ARG A 266 -0.71 -11.29 -18.75
C ARG A 266 -1.48 -9.97 -18.67
N ILE A 267 -1.18 -9.13 -17.68
CA ILE A 267 -1.83 -7.82 -17.52
C ILE A 267 -1.39 -6.84 -18.60
N MET A 268 -0.11 -6.86 -18.97
CA MET A 268 0.43 -6.03 -20.05
C MET A 268 -0.21 -6.35 -21.41
N ASP A 269 -0.53 -7.61 -21.64
CA ASP A 269 -1.16 -8.10 -22.87
C ASP A 269 -2.70 -7.95 -22.84
N SER A 270 -3.28 -7.55 -21.71
CA SER A 270 -4.74 -7.40 -21.55
C SER A 270 -5.20 -5.95 -21.71
N PRO A 271 -6.52 -5.73 -21.89
CA PRO A 271 -7.12 -4.39 -21.86
C PRO A 271 -6.89 -3.64 -20.54
N GLN A 272 -6.57 -4.34 -19.45
CA GLN A 272 -6.36 -3.76 -18.12
C GLN A 272 -4.93 -3.19 -17.92
N ARG A 273 -4.11 -3.13 -18.98
CA ARG A 273 -2.74 -2.56 -18.95
C ARG A 273 -2.64 -1.12 -18.45
N GLU A 274 -3.76 -0.39 -18.43
CA GLU A 274 -3.85 0.98 -17.89
C GLU A 274 -3.74 1.04 -16.36
N VAL A 275 -4.01 -0.08 -15.68
CA VAL A 275 -3.86 -0.20 -14.22
C VAL A 275 -2.38 -0.19 -13.82
N LEU A 276 -1.47 -0.49 -14.74
CA LEU A 276 -0.03 -0.52 -14.48
C LEU A 276 0.51 0.87 -14.11
N GLN A 277 1.36 0.89 -13.10
CA GLN A 277 2.04 2.06 -12.57
C GLN A 277 3.50 1.70 -12.34
N ARG A 278 4.36 2.72 -12.15
CA ARG A 278 5.76 2.51 -11.81
C ARG A 278 5.94 1.52 -10.65
N THR A 279 5.15 1.64 -9.58
CA THR A 279 5.27 0.76 -8.40
C THR A 279 5.08 -0.72 -8.75
N HIS A 280 4.12 -1.05 -9.62
CA HIS A 280 3.92 -2.41 -10.13
C HIS A 280 5.13 -2.88 -10.93
N LEU A 281 5.68 -2.01 -11.76
CA LEU A 281 6.86 -2.35 -12.56
C LEU A 281 8.12 -2.46 -11.70
N ASN A 282 8.25 -1.73 -10.60
CA ASN A 282 9.33 -1.93 -9.62
C ASN A 282 9.24 -3.34 -9.01
N GLU A 283 8.05 -3.89 -8.75
CA GLU A 283 7.92 -5.30 -8.34
C GLU A 283 8.36 -6.29 -9.43
N VAL A 284 8.10 -5.98 -10.71
CA VAL A 284 8.56 -6.77 -11.86
C VAL A 284 10.09 -6.70 -12.01
N LEU A 285 10.67 -5.50 -11.90
CA LEU A 285 12.13 -5.30 -11.93
C LEU A 285 12.80 -6.01 -10.74
N ARG A 286 12.16 -5.99 -9.57
CA ARG A 286 12.60 -6.75 -8.39
C ARG A 286 12.59 -8.25 -8.65
N ALA A 287 11.54 -8.79 -9.29
CA ALA A 287 11.48 -10.19 -9.70
C ALA A 287 12.63 -10.57 -10.65
N TYR A 288 12.91 -9.75 -11.67
CA TYR A 288 14.07 -9.95 -12.54
C TYR A 288 15.40 -9.90 -11.78
N SER A 289 15.54 -8.98 -10.82
CA SER A 289 16.75 -8.88 -10.00
C SER A 289 16.99 -10.14 -9.15
N PHE A 290 15.92 -10.80 -8.66
CA PHE A 290 16.03 -12.06 -7.93
C PHE A 290 16.39 -13.24 -8.83
N LEU A 291 15.93 -13.23 -10.08
CA LEU A 291 16.24 -14.27 -11.06
C LEU A 291 17.62 -14.09 -11.73
N SER A 292 18.23 -12.91 -11.58
CA SER A 292 19.55 -12.61 -12.12
C SER A 292 20.62 -13.27 -11.25
N THR A 293 21.28 -14.27 -11.82
CA THR A 293 22.43 -14.97 -11.24
C THR A 293 23.56 -15.02 -12.26
N PRO A 294 24.80 -15.36 -11.85
CA PRO A 294 25.89 -15.58 -12.81
C PRO A 294 25.55 -16.65 -13.86
N ASP A 295 24.78 -17.67 -13.47
CA ASP A 295 24.34 -18.77 -14.35
C ASP A 295 23.21 -18.38 -15.31
N ASN A 296 22.49 -17.29 -15.02
CA ASN A 296 21.41 -16.79 -15.87
C ASN A 296 21.58 -15.29 -16.18
N PRO A 297 22.56 -14.94 -17.03
CA PRO A 297 22.83 -13.54 -17.38
C PRO A 297 21.74 -12.91 -18.25
N THR A 298 20.82 -13.71 -18.81
CA THR A 298 19.78 -13.23 -19.72
C THR A 298 18.73 -12.37 -19.01
N GLU A 299 18.54 -12.55 -17.70
CA GLU A 299 17.53 -11.83 -16.93
C GLU A 299 17.87 -10.33 -16.78
N ALA A 300 19.14 -9.97 -16.63
CA ALA A 300 19.56 -8.57 -16.62
C ALA A 300 19.25 -7.89 -17.96
N ALA A 301 19.43 -8.60 -19.09
CA ALA A 301 19.07 -8.08 -20.42
C ALA A 301 17.55 -7.93 -20.60
N LYS A 302 16.75 -8.87 -20.08
CA LYS A 302 15.27 -8.76 -20.08
C LYS A 302 14.79 -7.59 -19.21
N LEU A 303 15.41 -7.40 -18.04
CA LEU A 303 15.13 -6.28 -17.15
C LEU A 303 15.39 -4.95 -17.87
N TRP A 304 16.56 -4.81 -18.50
CA TRP A 304 16.87 -3.63 -19.31
C TRP A 304 15.80 -3.35 -20.37
N LYS A 305 15.37 -4.36 -21.13
CA LYS A 305 14.29 -4.21 -22.13
C LYS A 305 12.98 -3.74 -21.48
N ARG A 306 12.67 -4.16 -20.25
CA ARG A 306 11.49 -3.71 -19.51
C ARG A 306 11.60 -2.23 -19.10
N LEU A 307 12.77 -1.82 -18.63
CA LEU A 307 13.07 -0.43 -18.29
C LEU A 307 12.98 0.47 -19.53
N GLU A 308 13.52 0.01 -20.66
CA GLU A 308 13.39 0.70 -21.95
C GLU A 308 11.93 0.81 -22.39
N TRP A 309 11.14 -0.25 -22.23
CA TRP A 309 9.70 -0.21 -22.50
C TRP A 309 8.99 0.83 -21.63
N MET A 310 9.31 0.96 -20.34
CA MET A 310 8.74 1.99 -19.46
C MET A 310 8.99 3.40 -19.99
N VAL A 311 10.23 3.70 -20.37
CA VAL A 311 10.61 5.02 -20.93
C VAL A 311 9.91 5.26 -22.26
N ARG A 312 9.83 4.26 -23.15
CA ARG A 312 9.12 4.39 -24.43
C ARG A 312 7.64 4.69 -24.24
N GLN A 313 6.97 3.99 -23.31
CA GLN A 313 5.56 4.22 -23.01
C GLN A 313 5.30 5.62 -22.48
N GLU A 314 6.17 6.12 -21.60
CA GLU A 314 6.09 7.51 -21.12
C GLU A 314 6.22 8.52 -22.26
N VAL A 315 7.18 8.30 -23.17
CA VAL A 315 7.45 9.23 -24.28
C VAL A 315 6.32 9.22 -25.32
N MET A 316 5.81 8.04 -25.67
CA MET A 316 4.79 7.88 -26.72
C MET A 316 3.41 8.37 -26.30
N GLU A 317 3.01 8.14 -25.05
CA GLU A 317 1.66 8.43 -24.56
C GLU A 317 1.62 9.70 -23.68
N GLY A 318 2.75 10.38 -23.52
CA GLY A 318 2.88 11.67 -22.85
C GLY A 318 2.33 11.67 -21.42
N SER A 319 1.50 12.66 -21.10
CA SER A 319 0.91 12.83 -19.76
C SER A 319 0.10 11.61 -19.29
N SER A 320 -0.48 10.83 -20.20
CA SER A 320 -1.29 9.65 -19.87
C SER A 320 -0.47 8.55 -19.20
N ARG A 321 0.81 8.39 -19.59
CA ARG A 321 1.72 7.37 -19.06
C ARG A 321 2.88 7.92 -18.24
N ALA A 322 2.80 9.18 -17.82
CA ALA A 322 3.75 9.75 -16.87
C ALA A 322 3.89 8.91 -15.58
N VAL A 323 2.83 8.18 -15.21
CA VAL A 323 2.80 7.24 -14.07
C VAL A 323 3.73 6.03 -14.22
N LEU A 324 4.25 5.76 -15.42
CA LEU A 324 5.22 4.69 -15.70
C LEU A 324 6.68 5.15 -15.69
N ARG A 325 6.93 6.47 -15.60
CA ARG A 325 8.29 7.03 -15.60
C ARG A 325 9.14 6.31 -14.55
N PRO A 326 10.27 5.67 -14.92
CA PRO A 326 11.20 5.07 -13.96
C PRO A 326 11.70 6.08 -12.92
N ASP A 327 11.89 5.64 -11.69
CA ASP A 327 12.53 6.43 -10.64
C ASP A 327 13.87 5.82 -10.23
N LEU A 328 14.51 6.42 -9.22
CA LEU A 328 15.79 5.96 -8.69
C LEU A 328 15.73 4.48 -8.25
N GLU A 329 14.61 4.03 -7.67
CA GLU A 329 14.43 2.62 -7.31
C GLU A 329 14.43 1.73 -8.55
N SER A 330 13.74 2.12 -9.62
CA SER A 330 13.74 1.37 -10.90
C SER A 330 15.16 1.16 -11.44
N TYR A 331 16.00 2.19 -11.39
CA TYR A 331 17.40 2.11 -11.85
C TYR A 331 18.29 1.32 -10.88
N ASN A 332 18.11 1.46 -9.57
CA ASN A 332 18.84 0.68 -8.56
C ASN A 332 18.59 -0.82 -8.72
N LEU A 333 17.33 -1.23 -8.92
CA LEU A 333 16.98 -2.63 -9.19
C LEU A 333 17.63 -3.16 -10.48
N ALA A 334 17.72 -2.32 -11.51
CA ALA A 334 18.39 -2.67 -12.76
C ALA A 334 19.90 -2.87 -12.60
N LEU A 335 20.57 -1.95 -11.91
CA LEU A 335 22.00 -2.05 -11.60
C LEU A 335 22.28 -3.27 -10.70
N LEU A 336 21.40 -3.55 -9.73
CA LEU A 336 21.51 -4.71 -8.83
C LEU A 336 21.47 -6.03 -9.61
N ALA A 337 20.56 -6.14 -10.59
CA ALA A 337 20.51 -7.30 -11.48
C ALA A 337 21.79 -7.45 -12.31
N CYS A 338 22.36 -6.33 -12.79
CA CYS A 338 23.62 -6.34 -13.54
C CYS A 338 24.79 -6.79 -12.66
N TRP A 339 24.85 -6.34 -11.41
CA TRP A 339 25.86 -6.78 -10.45
C TRP A 339 25.78 -8.30 -10.22
N ARG A 340 24.59 -8.83 -9.94
CA ARG A 340 24.39 -10.27 -9.69
C ARG A 340 24.73 -11.17 -10.88
N SER A 341 24.65 -10.64 -12.10
CA SER A 341 24.95 -11.36 -13.35
C SER A 341 26.30 -10.98 -13.97
N ALA A 342 27.10 -10.14 -13.32
CA ALA A 342 28.34 -9.56 -13.86
C ALA A 342 28.16 -8.89 -15.25
N ALA A 343 26.98 -8.38 -15.55
CA ALA A 343 26.60 -7.85 -16.87
C ALA A 343 26.99 -6.38 -17.04
N TRP A 344 28.29 -6.08 -17.17
CA TRP A 344 28.81 -4.71 -17.30
C TRP A 344 28.21 -3.94 -18.48
N SER A 345 28.06 -4.58 -19.64
CA SER A 345 27.49 -3.94 -20.83
C SER A 345 26.04 -3.48 -20.62
N THR A 346 25.25 -4.25 -19.87
CA THR A 346 23.89 -3.85 -19.48
C THR A 346 23.92 -2.74 -18.43
N ALA A 347 24.83 -2.81 -17.45
CA ALA A 347 25.01 -1.76 -16.44
C ALA A 347 25.36 -0.40 -17.07
N CYS A 348 26.23 -0.41 -18.09
CA CYS A 348 26.56 0.75 -18.91
C CYS A 348 25.30 1.39 -19.48
N ARG A 349 24.45 0.62 -20.17
CA ARG A 349 23.21 1.12 -20.79
C ARG A 349 22.23 1.69 -19.77
N VAL A 350 22.11 1.04 -18.60
CA VAL A 350 21.29 1.53 -17.48
C VAL A 350 21.80 2.88 -16.99
N PHE A 351 23.12 3.01 -16.80
CA PHE A 351 23.77 4.27 -16.39
C PHE A 351 23.57 5.38 -17.43
N GLU A 352 23.73 5.10 -18.71
CA GLU A 352 23.49 6.07 -19.78
C GLU A 352 22.02 6.51 -19.78
N MET A 353 21.10 5.57 -19.58
CA MET A 353 19.67 5.87 -19.55
C MET A 353 19.28 6.74 -18.36
N MET A 354 19.82 6.48 -17.16
CA MET A 354 19.47 7.27 -15.96
C MET A 354 20.09 8.66 -15.98
N SER A 355 21.38 8.75 -16.33
CA SER A 355 22.19 9.96 -16.14
C SER A 355 22.27 10.84 -17.39
N GLY A 356 22.02 10.28 -18.58
CA GLY A 356 22.21 10.95 -19.86
C GLY A 356 23.67 11.11 -20.28
N TYR A 357 24.64 10.67 -19.47
CA TYR A 357 26.05 10.60 -19.86
C TYR A 357 26.29 9.43 -20.81
N SER A 358 27.28 9.55 -21.70
CA SER A 358 27.74 8.41 -22.50
C SER A 358 28.85 7.66 -21.75
N MET A 359 28.80 6.34 -21.72
CA MET A 359 29.85 5.52 -21.12
C MET A 359 31.17 5.62 -21.89
N LEU A 360 31.11 5.97 -23.18
CA LEU A 360 32.28 6.21 -24.04
C LEU A 360 33.15 7.36 -23.53
N ASP A 361 32.54 8.37 -22.90
CA ASP A 361 33.27 9.52 -22.35
C ASP A 361 34.22 9.13 -21.21
N PHE A 362 34.04 7.94 -20.62
CA PHE A 362 34.84 7.43 -19.50
C PHE A 362 35.83 6.32 -19.91
N GLU A 363 35.87 5.91 -21.18
CA GLU A 363 36.80 4.85 -21.65
C GLU A 363 38.26 5.29 -21.66
N LYS A 364 38.52 6.59 -21.80
CA LYS A 364 39.87 7.17 -21.84
C LYS A 364 40.03 8.25 -20.77
N PRO A 365 41.25 8.49 -20.26
CA PRO A 365 41.49 9.62 -19.37
C PRO A 365 41.12 10.93 -20.09
N ALA A 366 40.41 11.82 -19.40
CA ALA A 366 39.90 13.06 -19.97
C ALA A 366 41.02 13.89 -20.62
N ARG A 367 40.77 14.43 -21.82
CA ARG A 367 41.64 15.41 -22.47
C ARG A 367 41.49 16.77 -21.78
N LYS A 368 42.38 17.07 -20.82
CA LYS A 368 42.49 18.34 -20.07
C LYS A 368 41.25 18.72 -19.23
N ALA A 369 41.51 19.34 -18.08
CA ALA A 369 40.49 19.84 -17.16
C ALA A 369 39.66 20.94 -17.84
N GLY A 370 38.40 20.64 -18.19
CA GLY A 370 37.47 21.62 -18.78
C GLY A 370 36.37 21.03 -19.66
N THR A 371 36.60 19.88 -20.31
CA THR A 371 35.54 19.18 -21.06
C THR A 371 34.61 18.45 -20.10
N ARG A 372 33.51 19.11 -19.71
CA ARG A 372 32.35 18.42 -19.13
C ARG A 372 31.84 17.43 -20.16
N SER A 373 31.74 16.14 -19.80
CA SER A 373 31.02 15.15 -20.61
C SER A 373 29.64 15.72 -20.91
N ALA A 374 29.34 15.85 -22.20
CA ALA A 374 28.10 16.47 -22.64
C ALA A 374 26.98 15.46 -22.38
N SER A 375 26.19 15.68 -21.33
CA SER A 375 24.90 15.01 -21.17
C SER A 375 24.13 15.18 -22.48
N THR A 376 23.77 14.06 -23.11
CA THR A 376 22.97 14.05 -24.34
C THR A 376 21.68 14.85 -24.10
N SER A 377 21.13 15.51 -25.14
CA SER A 377 20.04 16.51 -25.03
C SER A 377 18.68 15.93 -24.61
N ARG A 378 18.62 15.20 -23.49
CA ARG A 378 17.38 14.90 -22.79
C ARG A 378 16.99 16.14 -21.99
N SER A 379 15.69 16.42 -21.93
CA SER A 379 15.15 17.47 -21.05
C SER A 379 15.72 17.27 -19.65
N ARG A 380 16.42 18.27 -19.09
CA ARG A 380 17.07 18.20 -17.76
C ARG A 380 16.16 17.63 -16.66
N SER A 381 14.85 17.78 -16.79
CA SER A 381 13.82 17.25 -15.88
C SER A 381 13.63 15.73 -15.90
N ARG A 382 14.31 14.98 -16.79
CA ARG A 382 14.22 13.51 -16.91
C ARG A 382 15.52 12.78 -16.57
N ILE A 383 16.56 13.52 -16.21
CA ILE A 383 17.85 12.97 -15.81
C ILE A 383 17.80 12.68 -14.30
N ILE A 384 18.17 11.46 -13.92
CA ILE A 384 18.34 11.05 -12.53
C ILE A 384 19.82 10.76 -12.32
N LEU A 385 20.48 11.60 -11.53
CA LEU A 385 21.88 11.37 -11.18
C LEU A 385 21.99 10.14 -10.25
N PRO A 386 22.96 9.25 -10.47
CA PRO A 386 23.19 8.08 -9.62
C PRO A 386 23.51 8.50 -8.18
N ASP A 387 22.86 7.87 -7.20
CA ASP A 387 23.19 8.05 -5.80
C ASP A 387 24.34 7.12 -5.35
N ALA A 388 24.70 7.17 -4.07
CA ALA A 388 25.74 6.33 -3.52
C ALA A 388 25.43 4.83 -3.66
N GLU A 389 24.15 4.43 -3.56
CA GLU A 389 23.71 3.04 -3.75
C GLU A 389 23.88 2.58 -5.20
N SER A 390 23.43 3.40 -6.16
CA SER A 390 23.60 3.19 -7.60
C SER A 390 25.08 2.98 -7.94
N MET A 391 25.94 3.88 -7.47
CA MET A 391 27.37 3.86 -7.79
C MET A 391 28.10 2.73 -7.09
N SER A 392 27.75 2.41 -5.85
CA SER A 392 28.25 1.22 -5.16
C SER A 392 27.94 -0.05 -5.96
N THR A 393 26.71 -0.17 -6.47
CA THR A 393 26.29 -1.32 -7.27
C THR A 393 27.00 -1.38 -8.62
N LEU A 394 27.19 -0.25 -9.29
CA LEU A 394 27.97 -0.16 -10.53
C LEU A 394 29.43 -0.56 -10.31
N ALA A 395 30.07 -0.04 -9.25
CA ALA A 395 31.44 -0.38 -8.88
C ALA A 395 31.60 -1.86 -8.54
N ARG A 396 30.64 -2.45 -7.83
CA ARG A 396 30.62 -3.90 -7.56
C ARG A 396 30.50 -4.72 -8.83
N THR A 397 29.65 -4.30 -9.79
CA THR A 397 29.55 -4.94 -11.11
C THR A 397 30.91 -4.93 -11.82
N ALA A 398 31.61 -3.79 -11.80
CA ALA A 398 32.92 -3.65 -12.41
C ALA A 398 33.97 -4.57 -11.76
N LEU A 399 33.98 -4.64 -10.43
CA LEU A 399 34.87 -5.50 -9.66
C LEU A 399 34.59 -6.99 -9.91
N THR A 400 33.32 -7.39 -9.99
CA THR A 400 32.94 -8.79 -10.26
C THR A 400 33.43 -9.27 -11.62
N GLN A 401 33.46 -8.41 -12.64
CA GLN A 401 33.99 -8.76 -13.97
C GLN A 401 35.51 -8.98 -13.97
N ARG A 402 36.24 -8.46 -12.97
CA ARG A 402 37.71 -8.54 -12.83
C ARG A 402 38.50 -8.00 -14.04
N ALA A 403 37.88 -7.16 -14.86
CA ALA A 403 38.51 -6.53 -16.02
C ALA A 403 39.10 -5.15 -15.61
N PRO A 404 40.41 -4.91 -15.74
CA PRO A 404 41.04 -3.66 -15.33
C PRO A 404 40.45 -2.42 -16.02
N ASP A 405 40.07 -2.53 -17.29
CA ASP A 405 39.53 -1.40 -18.05
C ASP A 405 38.13 -1.01 -17.59
N THR A 406 37.29 -2.00 -17.29
CA THR A 406 35.97 -1.80 -16.66
C THR A 406 36.10 -1.10 -15.30
N ILE A 407 37.05 -1.52 -14.46
CA ILE A 407 37.31 -0.90 -13.15
C ILE A 407 37.75 0.55 -13.33
N ARG A 408 38.69 0.82 -14.25
CA ARG A 408 39.16 2.18 -14.55
C ARG A 408 38.04 3.08 -15.07
N GLN A 409 37.18 2.56 -15.95
CA GLN A 409 36.02 3.28 -16.46
C GLN A 409 35.08 3.67 -15.31
N CYS A 410 34.76 2.73 -14.41
CA CYS A 410 33.93 3.01 -13.24
C CYS A 410 34.54 4.07 -12.31
N LEU A 411 35.85 4.00 -12.03
CA LEU A 411 36.53 4.98 -11.19
C LEU A 411 36.51 6.38 -11.81
N ARG A 412 36.58 6.50 -13.13
CA ARG A 412 36.46 7.78 -13.83
C ARG A 412 35.07 8.38 -13.72
N ILE A 413 34.02 7.55 -13.73
CA ILE A 413 32.65 8.01 -13.48
C ILE A 413 32.53 8.58 -12.06
N ILE A 414 33.03 7.86 -11.06
CA ILE A 414 33.02 8.31 -9.66
C ILE A 414 33.79 9.63 -9.51
N ALA A 415 34.97 9.73 -10.12
CA ALA A 415 35.78 10.94 -10.11
C ALA A 415 35.08 12.12 -10.81
N HIS A 416 34.32 11.85 -11.87
CA HIS A 416 33.57 12.87 -12.60
C HIS A 416 32.38 13.43 -11.83
N LEU A 417 31.63 12.55 -11.15
CA LEU A 417 30.49 12.96 -10.31
C LEU A 417 30.96 13.69 -9.04
N GLY A 418 32.15 13.34 -8.55
CA GLY A 418 32.79 13.99 -7.42
C GLY A 418 32.27 13.51 -6.06
N PRO A 419 33.06 13.66 -4.98
CA PRO A 419 32.70 13.18 -3.64
C PRO A 419 31.49 13.93 -3.06
N ASP A 420 31.35 15.22 -3.33
CA ASP A 420 30.25 16.08 -2.81
C ASP A 420 28.86 15.60 -3.28
N HIS A 421 28.81 14.89 -4.40
CA HIS A 421 27.58 14.30 -4.93
C HIS A 421 27.12 13.08 -4.13
N PHE A 422 28.04 12.37 -3.48
CA PHE A 422 27.76 11.15 -2.71
C PHE A 422 27.76 11.37 -1.20
N PHE A 423 28.54 12.33 -0.73
CA PHE A 423 28.75 12.63 0.67
C PHE A 423 28.26 14.05 0.95
N ILE A 424 27.02 14.17 1.43
CA ILE A 424 26.53 15.45 1.95
C ILE A 424 27.28 15.74 3.26
N PRO A 425 27.93 16.90 3.43
CA PRO A 425 28.50 17.29 4.72
C PRO A 425 27.39 17.31 5.78
N LEU A 426 27.62 16.62 6.90
CA LEU A 426 26.70 16.64 8.04
C LEU A 426 26.80 18.00 8.76
N ASP A 427 26.21 19.04 8.21
CA ASP A 427 26.06 20.31 8.93
C ASP A 427 24.92 20.21 9.95
N GLY A 428 25.31 20.03 11.22
CA GLY A 428 24.69 20.54 12.45
C GLY A 428 23.31 20.07 12.91
N LEU A 429 22.38 19.71 12.01
CA LEU A 429 20.97 19.47 12.36
C LEU A 429 20.43 18.11 11.90
N TYR A 430 21.19 17.37 11.08
CA TYR A 430 20.76 16.07 10.54
C TYR A 430 21.47 14.85 11.16
N ALA A 431 22.51 15.05 11.99
CA ALA A 431 23.26 13.96 12.60
C ALA A 431 22.41 13.08 13.54
N GLU A 432 21.45 13.67 14.27
CA GLU A 432 20.54 12.89 15.13
C GLU A 432 19.51 12.05 14.34
N LYS A 433 19.14 12.46 13.13
CA LYS A 433 18.13 11.73 12.33
C LYS A 433 18.71 10.56 11.55
N VAL A 434 19.98 10.62 11.15
CA VAL A 434 20.62 9.53 10.38
C VAL A 434 20.98 8.34 11.29
N LEU A 435 21.31 8.59 12.56
CA LEU A 435 21.57 7.51 13.53
C LEU A 435 20.32 6.65 13.84
N ILE A 436 19.12 7.23 13.66
CA ILE A 436 17.83 6.54 13.85
C ILE A 436 17.45 5.68 12.62
N ILE A 437 17.96 6.00 11.43
CA ILE A 437 17.67 5.24 10.20
C ILE A 437 18.49 3.95 10.14
N MET A 438 19.73 3.96 10.66
CA MET A 438 20.59 2.77 10.69
C MET A 438 20.18 1.71 11.72
N THR A 439 19.27 2.02 12.65
CA THR A 439 18.75 1.08 13.66
C THR A 439 17.32 0.59 13.37
N SER A 440 16.72 1.01 12.24
CA SER A 440 15.36 0.58 11.87
C SER A 440 15.35 -0.76 11.12
N PRO A 441 14.60 -1.78 11.58
CA PRO A 441 14.58 -3.13 10.99
C PRO A 441 13.87 -3.22 9.62
N LYS A 442 13.60 -2.09 8.95
CA LYS A 442 12.87 -2.03 7.67
C LYS A 442 13.72 -1.60 6.48
N SER A 443 15.05 -1.59 6.60
CA SER A 443 15.91 -1.42 5.43
C SER A 443 16.01 -2.75 4.65
N PRO A 444 15.92 -2.74 3.31
CA PRO A 444 16.08 -3.94 2.48
C PRO A 444 17.50 -4.54 2.55
N LEU A 445 18.44 -3.88 3.24
CA LEU A 445 19.81 -4.34 3.47
C LEU A 445 19.93 -5.42 4.56
N CYS A 446 18.92 -5.64 5.41
CA CYS A 446 18.99 -6.67 6.47
C CYS A 446 18.59 -8.10 6.04
N LEU A 447 18.02 -8.30 4.85
CA LEU A 447 17.56 -9.64 4.40
C LEU A 447 18.63 -10.48 3.69
N ALA A 448 19.88 -10.01 3.61
CA ALA A 448 21.00 -10.74 2.98
C ALA A 448 21.97 -11.39 3.98
N ARG A 449 21.53 -11.65 5.22
CA ARG A 449 22.24 -12.52 6.16
C ARG A 449 21.33 -13.66 6.62
N ARG A 450 21.18 -14.67 5.77
CA ARG A 450 21.17 -16.09 6.12
C ARG A 450 21.67 -16.89 4.94
#